data_AF-A0A8C2TU94-F1
#
_entry.id   AF-A0A8C2TU94-F1
#
_cell.length_a   1.000
_cell.length_b   1.000
_cell.length_c   1.000
_cell.angle_alpha   90.00
_cell.angle_beta   90.00
_cell.angle_gamma   90.00
#
_symmetry.space_group_name_H-M   'P 1'
#
loop_
_entity.id
_entity.type
_entity.pdbx_description
1 polymer ?
#
loop_
_entity_poly.entity_id
_entity_poly.type
_entity_poly.pdbx_seq_one_letter_code
_entity_poly.pdbx_strand_id
1 'polypeptide(L)'
;MGTGTGGETGPVASGRGDRAGAAGRREGGTLVSCSGGWKCLQSAPCDPCAMLCPPDEAELSLEERLQMQSESGTRASRQPSNGEKAAKPGKAPVKQRLNKKGMFFPSFRPVEMSAKKPMPFLRQVVPVTKKVHRDPRFDDLSGEYNPEIFMKTYSFLDTIKKQEKEMVQRQLKKCRDVEQKEKLQQLLNRMTQQEQAQKKQQKRRERELTLKRQQRELAKQGKKPFFLKKSEKRKLELAEKYVELKRSGKLESFLNKKRKRNAVKDKRRLPSQKNL
;
A
#
# COMPACT_ATOMS: atom_id res chain seq x y z
N MET A 1 0.51 -71.62 -33.09
CA MET A 1 -0.82 -70.96 -33.11
C MET A 1 -0.99 -70.19 -31.80
N GLY A 2 -1.29 -68.90 -31.89
CA GLY A 2 -1.86 -68.09 -30.79
C GLY A 2 -0.90 -67.52 -29.74
N THR A 3 -0.39 -66.31 -29.93
CA THR A 3 -0.03 -65.41 -28.82
C THR A 3 -1.02 -64.24 -28.80
N GLY A 4 -1.91 -64.25 -27.81
CA GLY A 4 -2.89 -63.19 -27.57
C GLY A 4 -2.23 -62.04 -26.79
N THR A 5 -2.32 -60.83 -27.33
CA THR A 5 -2.00 -59.59 -26.62
C THR A 5 -3.29 -58.81 -26.43
N GLY A 6 -3.78 -58.77 -25.19
CA GLY A 6 -4.89 -57.92 -24.77
C GLY A 6 -4.33 -56.65 -24.13
N GLY A 7 -4.57 -55.51 -24.76
CA GLY A 7 -4.30 -54.18 -24.20
C GLY A 7 -5.60 -53.41 -24.08
N GLU A 8 -6.17 -53.39 -22.88
CA GLU A 8 -7.31 -52.52 -22.54
C GLU A 8 -6.83 -51.09 -22.24
N THR A 9 -7.43 -50.14 -22.93
CA THR A 9 -7.35 -48.70 -22.65
C THR A 9 -8.59 -48.27 -21.87
N GLY A 10 -8.41 -47.53 -20.78
CA GLY A 10 -9.49 -46.83 -20.05
C GLY A 10 -9.02 -45.50 -19.45
N PRO A 11 -9.81 -44.41 -19.54
CA PRO A 11 -9.40 -43.05 -19.16
C PRO A 11 -9.63 -42.69 -17.69
N VAL A 12 -8.75 -41.84 -17.16
CA VAL A 12 -8.79 -41.27 -15.79
C VAL A 12 -9.90 -40.22 -15.68
N ALA A 13 -10.87 -40.48 -14.79
CA ALA A 13 -11.86 -39.51 -14.33
C ALA A 13 -11.29 -38.63 -13.20
N SER A 14 -11.63 -37.36 -13.29
CA SER A 14 -11.36 -36.28 -12.34
C SER A 14 -12.06 -36.47 -10.99
N GLY A 15 -11.35 -36.23 -9.88
CA GLY A 15 -11.90 -36.15 -8.53
C GLY A 15 -11.19 -35.09 -7.69
N ARG A 16 -11.97 -34.10 -7.24
CA ARG A 16 -11.55 -32.94 -6.43
C ARG A 16 -11.27 -33.35 -4.98
N GLY A 17 -10.38 -32.62 -4.31
CA GLY A 17 -10.11 -32.75 -2.88
C GLY A 17 -9.41 -31.50 -2.35
N ASP A 18 -10.21 -30.54 -1.91
CA ASP A 18 -9.81 -29.24 -1.41
C ASP A 18 -9.03 -29.32 -0.09
N ARG A 19 -8.01 -28.45 0.01
CA ARG A 19 -7.18 -28.24 1.19
C ARG A 19 -7.93 -27.41 2.23
N ALA A 20 -7.98 -27.91 3.47
CA ALA A 20 -8.13 -27.07 4.65
C ALA A 20 -6.89 -26.18 4.80
N GLY A 21 -7.09 -24.86 4.69
CA GLY A 21 -6.07 -23.83 4.89
C GLY A 21 -6.39 -23.01 6.13
N ALA A 22 -5.49 -23.05 7.11
CA ALA A 22 -5.52 -22.21 8.30
C ALA A 22 -5.39 -20.72 7.93
N ALA A 23 -6.38 -19.93 8.34
CA ALA A 23 -6.46 -18.50 8.10
C ALA A 23 -5.71 -17.70 9.18
N GLY A 24 -4.67 -16.98 8.75
CA GLY A 24 -4.02 -15.95 9.55
C GLY A 24 -4.76 -14.62 9.45
N ARG A 25 -5.10 -14.05 10.61
CA ARG A 25 -5.69 -12.72 10.82
C ARG A 25 -5.02 -11.64 9.97
N ARG A 26 -5.82 -10.94 9.15
CA ARG A 26 -5.50 -9.62 8.59
C ARG A 26 -6.38 -8.60 9.28
N GLU A 27 -5.74 -7.59 9.85
CA GLU A 27 -6.44 -6.40 10.36
C GLU A 27 -6.97 -5.58 9.18
N GLY A 28 -8.25 -5.23 9.28
CA GLY A 28 -9.00 -4.51 8.25
C GLY A 28 -8.80 -3.00 8.38
N GLY A 29 -8.17 -2.40 7.38
CA GLY A 29 -8.25 -0.97 7.12
C GLY A 29 -9.41 -0.71 6.17
N THR A 30 -10.46 -0.07 6.68
CA THR A 30 -11.65 0.36 5.93
C THR A 30 -11.26 1.51 5.00
N LEU A 31 -11.24 1.25 3.68
CA LEU A 31 -11.01 2.26 2.66
C LEU A 31 -12.34 2.96 2.35
N VAL A 32 -12.52 4.18 2.86
CA VAL A 32 -13.65 5.04 2.49
C VAL A 32 -13.37 5.63 1.10
N SER A 33 -14.24 5.27 0.16
CA SER A 33 -14.34 5.86 -1.17
C SER A 33 -14.95 7.25 -1.08
N CYS A 34 -14.15 8.30 -1.29
CA CYS A 34 -14.67 9.63 -1.59
C CYS A 34 -14.64 9.86 -3.11
N SER A 35 -15.78 9.66 -3.74
CA SER A 35 -16.12 10.19 -5.06
C SER A 35 -16.41 11.69 -4.93
N GLY A 36 -15.58 12.52 -5.56
CA GLY A 36 -15.81 13.96 -5.63
C GLY A 36 -14.80 14.63 -6.55
N GLY A 37 -15.17 14.80 -7.82
CA GLY A 37 -14.38 15.55 -8.79
C GLY A 37 -14.43 17.03 -8.51
N TRP A 38 -13.26 17.68 -8.46
CA TRP A 38 -13.15 19.13 -8.41
C TRP A 38 -12.71 19.57 -9.81
N LYS A 39 -13.65 20.15 -10.56
CA LYS A 39 -13.37 20.82 -11.82
C LYS A 39 -12.53 22.06 -11.51
N CYS A 40 -11.39 22.15 -12.16
CA CYS A 40 -10.59 23.36 -12.25
C CYS A 40 -11.34 24.34 -13.17
N LEU A 41 -11.93 25.40 -12.60
CA LEU A 41 -12.48 26.50 -13.37
C LEU A 41 -11.41 27.59 -13.46
N GLN A 42 -11.26 28.10 -14.68
CA GLN A 42 -10.23 29.03 -15.11
C GLN A 42 -10.28 30.35 -14.35
N SER A 43 -9.07 30.86 -14.13
CA SER A 43 -8.72 32.24 -13.80
C SER A 43 -9.37 33.26 -14.72
N ALA A 44 -10.00 34.28 -14.13
CA ALA A 44 -10.22 35.60 -14.70
C ALA A 44 -10.22 36.64 -13.54
N PRO A 45 -9.87 37.91 -13.82
CA PRO A 45 -9.04 38.72 -12.94
C PRO A 45 -9.81 39.59 -11.94
N CYS A 46 -9.05 39.97 -10.92
CA CYS A 46 -9.34 40.94 -9.88
C CYS A 46 -9.45 42.36 -10.46
N ASP A 47 -10.43 43.15 -9.98
CA ASP A 47 -10.24 44.53 -9.53
C ASP A 47 -11.50 45.06 -8.81
N PRO A 48 -11.40 46.13 -7.98
CA PRO A 48 -11.88 46.08 -6.61
C PRO A 48 -12.98 47.12 -6.27
N CYS A 49 -13.41 47.07 -5.01
CA CYS A 49 -14.08 48.13 -4.26
C CYS A 49 -15.60 48.31 -4.48
N ALA A 50 -16.39 48.02 -3.44
CA ALA A 50 -17.27 48.98 -2.75
C ALA A 50 -18.54 48.33 -2.14
N MET A 51 -18.75 48.59 -0.83
CA MET A 51 -20.03 48.56 -0.09
C MET A 51 -20.60 47.15 0.24
N LEU A 52 -20.83 46.71 1.48
CA LEU A 52 -20.87 47.33 2.81
C LEU A 52 -20.28 46.34 3.84
N CYS A 53 -19.40 46.82 4.72
CA CYS A 53 -19.12 46.14 5.98
C CYS A 53 -20.31 46.39 6.93
N PRO A 54 -20.79 45.38 7.68
CA PRO A 54 -21.65 45.62 8.82
C PRO A 54 -20.89 46.45 9.87
N PRO A 55 -21.56 47.39 10.57
CA PRO A 55 -20.92 48.22 11.58
C PRO A 55 -20.33 47.35 12.70
N ASP A 56 -19.21 47.80 13.22
CA ASP A 56 -18.45 47.16 14.30
C ASP A 56 -19.38 46.79 15.47
N GLU A 57 -19.24 45.54 15.95
CA GLU A 57 -19.89 44.93 17.13
C GLU A 57 -19.67 45.70 18.46
N ALA A 58 -19.13 46.92 18.40
CA ALA A 58 -18.72 47.75 19.52
C ALA A 58 -19.74 48.81 19.95
N GLU A 59 -20.80 49.09 19.18
CA GLU A 59 -21.81 50.12 19.52
C GLU A 59 -23.20 49.58 19.90
N LEU A 60 -23.34 48.28 20.16
CA LEU A 60 -24.61 47.73 20.67
C LEU A 60 -24.71 47.91 22.19
N SER A 61 -25.79 48.56 22.63
CA SER A 61 -26.11 48.74 24.04
C SER A 61 -26.30 47.39 24.73
N LEU A 62 -26.03 47.33 26.04
CA LEU A 62 -26.05 46.08 26.79
C LEU A 62 -27.44 45.41 26.78
N GLU A 63 -28.50 46.19 26.65
CA GLU A 63 -29.88 45.72 26.52
C GLU A 63 -30.11 44.96 25.20
N GLU A 64 -29.60 45.49 24.11
CA GLU A 64 -29.72 44.91 22.77
C GLU A 64 -28.98 43.56 22.68
N ARG A 65 -27.85 43.46 23.39
CA ARG A 65 -27.06 42.23 23.50
C ARG A 65 -27.75 41.13 24.30
N LEU A 66 -28.54 41.50 25.32
CA LEU A 66 -29.34 40.55 26.12
C LEU A 66 -30.58 40.05 25.36
N GLN A 67 -31.23 40.92 24.59
CA GLN A 67 -32.37 40.53 23.76
C GLN A 67 -31.96 39.54 22.66
N MET A 68 -30.83 39.77 21.99
CA MET A 68 -30.29 38.85 20.97
C MET A 68 -29.94 37.45 21.52
N GLN A 69 -29.48 37.35 22.77
CA GLN A 69 -29.24 36.05 23.42
C GLN A 69 -30.55 35.33 23.78
N SER A 70 -31.62 36.06 24.10
CA SER A 70 -32.93 35.47 24.39
C SER A 70 -33.62 34.92 23.13
N GLU A 71 -33.43 35.58 21.98
CA GLU A 71 -34.03 35.21 20.70
C GLU A 71 -33.30 34.04 20.02
N SER A 72 -31.98 33.98 20.16
CA SER A 72 -31.17 32.86 19.65
C SER A 72 -31.34 31.56 20.47
N GLY A 73 -31.92 31.63 21.68
CA GLY A 73 -32.15 30.49 22.57
C GLY A 73 -33.40 29.64 22.29
N THR A 74 -34.32 30.07 21.41
CA THR A 74 -35.64 29.41 21.25
C THR A 74 -35.99 28.91 19.84
N ARG A 75 -35.10 29.00 18.84
CA ARG A 75 -35.45 28.65 17.45
C ARG A 75 -34.72 27.44 16.90
N ALA A 76 -35.09 26.24 17.37
CA ALA A 76 -34.90 24.99 16.64
C ALA A 76 -35.95 23.92 17.02
N SER A 77 -37.24 24.24 16.84
CA SER A 77 -38.30 23.23 16.76
C SER A 77 -38.18 22.50 15.43
N ARG A 78 -37.57 21.31 15.43
CA ARG A 78 -37.62 20.36 14.31
C ARG A 78 -38.92 19.57 14.43
N GLN A 79 -39.82 19.78 13.48
CA GLN A 79 -41.03 18.96 13.25
C GLN A 79 -40.64 17.48 13.02
N PRO A 80 -41.19 16.51 13.77
CA PRO A 80 -41.04 15.10 13.46
C PRO A 80 -42.12 14.63 12.46
N SER A 81 -41.68 14.06 11.33
CA SER A 81 -42.52 13.33 10.39
C SER A 81 -42.92 11.96 10.97
N ASN A 82 -44.22 11.67 11.00
CA ASN A 82 -44.80 10.39 11.38
C ASN A 82 -44.31 9.26 10.46
N GLY A 83 -43.69 8.24 11.05
CA GLY A 83 -43.33 6.99 10.39
C GLY A 83 -43.48 5.84 11.37
N GLU A 84 -44.52 5.04 11.18
CA GLU A 84 -44.89 3.88 12.00
C GLU A 84 -43.78 2.82 11.97
N LYS A 85 -43.30 2.40 13.15
CA LYS A 85 -42.58 1.12 13.32
C LYS A 85 -43.00 0.45 14.61
N ALA A 86 -43.46 -0.78 14.44
CA ALA A 86 -44.00 -1.67 15.47
C ALA A 86 -43.00 -1.98 16.59
N ALA A 87 -43.51 -1.97 17.83
CA ALA A 87 -42.80 -2.33 19.04
C ALA A 87 -42.84 -3.85 19.31
N LYS A 88 -41.71 -4.41 19.77
CA LYS A 88 -41.65 -5.68 20.51
C LYS A 88 -41.15 -5.38 21.94
N PRO A 89 -41.76 -5.93 23.01
CA PRO A 89 -41.37 -5.61 24.37
C PRO A 89 -40.23 -6.52 24.86
N GLY A 90 -39.11 -5.91 25.24
CA GLY A 90 -38.01 -6.57 25.93
C GLY A 90 -37.50 -5.67 27.05
N LYS A 91 -37.59 -6.16 28.30
CA LYS A 91 -37.29 -5.43 29.53
C LYS A 91 -35.85 -4.90 29.53
N ALA A 92 -35.66 -3.59 29.67
CA ALA A 92 -34.36 -2.96 29.91
C ALA A 92 -34.29 -2.41 31.35
N PRO A 93 -33.17 -2.57 32.07
CA PRO A 93 -33.04 -2.09 33.44
C PRO A 93 -32.97 -0.56 33.48
N VAL A 94 -33.71 0.03 34.42
CA VAL A 94 -33.77 1.45 34.73
C VAL A 94 -32.36 1.95 35.08
N LYS A 95 -31.70 2.62 34.13
CA LYS A 95 -30.58 3.53 34.43
C LYS A 95 -31.18 4.89 34.74
N GLN A 96 -31.09 5.30 36.00
CA GLN A 96 -31.41 6.66 36.43
C GLN A 96 -30.64 7.65 35.56
N ARG A 97 -31.38 8.39 34.73
CA ARG A 97 -30.87 9.53 33.97
C ARG A 97 -30.68 10.67 34.96
N LEU A 98 -29.47 10.83 35.50
CA LEU A 98 -29.07 12.13 36.04
C LEU A 98 -28.61 13.01 34.88
N ASN A 99 -29.36 14.09 34.70
CA ASN A 99 -29.17 15.10 33.68
C ASN A 99 -27.74 15.65 33.73
N LYS A 100 -26.97 15.45 32.67
CA LYS A 100 -25.72 16.16 32.42
C LYS A 100 -25.82 16.88 31.08
N LYS A 101 -26.71 17.88 31.03
CA LYS A 101 -26.62 18.98 30.07
C LYS A 101 -25.80 20.07 30.77
N GLY A 102 -24.71 20.50 30.16
CA GLY A 102 -23.79 21.49 30.72
C GLY A 102 -22.51 20.87 31.25
N MET A 103 -21.65 20.38 30.36
CA MET A 103 -20.22 20.24 30.68
C MET A 103 -19.43 21.05 29.66
N PHE A 104 -19.72 22.35 29.68
CA PHE A 104 -18.76 23.38 29.34
C PHE A 104 -17.63 23.26 30.37
N PHE A 105 -16.39 23.24 29.89
CA PHE A 105 -15.13 23.12 30.62
C PHE A 105 -15.21 23.43 32.12
N PRO A 106 -14.68 22.56 33.02
CA PRO A 106 -14.51 22.96 34.40
C PRO A 106 -13.60 24.19 34.39
N SER A 107 -14.22 25.34 34.62
CA SER A 107 -13.56 26.55 35.08
C SER A 107 -12.53 26.13 36.14
N PHE A 108 -11.34 26.73 36.15
CA PHE A 108 -10.28 26.47 37.14
C PHE A 108 -10.68 26.94 38.57
N ARG A 109 -11.94 26.74 38.93
CA ARG A 109 -12.58 27.06 40.19
C ARG A 109 -12.71 25.77 40.99
N PRO A 110 -12.36 25.76 42.29
CA PRO A 110 -12.59 24.63 43.16
C PRO A 110 -14.08 24.23 43.13
N VAL A 111 -14.35 22.94 42.92
CA VAL A 111 -15.70 22.38 43.01
C VAL A 111 -15.79 21.61 44.32
N GLU A 112 -16.82 21.88 45.12
CA GLU A 112 -17.08 21.17 46.36
C GLU A 112 -17.36 19.67 46.06
N MET A 113 -16.62 18.80 46.73
CA MET A 113 -16.71 17.35 46.57
C MET A 113 -17.01 16.71 47.92
N SER A 114 -17.95 15.77 47.97
CA SER A 114 -18.30 15.05 49.21
C SER A 114 -17.14 14.18 49.69
N ALA A 115 -16.84 14.27 51.00
CA ALA A 115 -15.86 13.43 51.69
C ALA A 115 -16.19 11.91 51.65
N LYS A 116 -17.43 11.55 51.27
CA LYS A 116 -17.87 10.15 51.12
C LYS A 116 -17.44 9.51 49.80
N LYS A 117 -16.89 10.29 48.85
CA LYS A 117 -16.41 9.75 47.57
C LYS A 117 -15.02 9.13 47.79
N PRO A 118 -14.85 7.80 47.67
CA PRO A 118 -13.54 7.19 47.81
C PRO A 118 -12.62 7.65 46.66
N MET A 119 -11.36 7.92 46.98
CA MET A 119 -10.36 8.27 45.97
C MET A 119 -10.12 7.06 45.04
N PRO A 120 -10.07 7.26 43.70
CA PRO A 120 -9.72 6.18 42.80
C PRO A 120 -8.27 5.73 43.07
N PHE A 121 -8.06 4.42 43.18
CA PHE A 121 -6.75 3.84 43.47
C PHE A 121 -5.72 4.13 42.36
N LEU A 122 -6.16 4.21 41.10
CA LEU A 122 -5.32 4.59 39.97
C LEU A 122 -5.56 6.04 39.58
N ARG A 123 -4.46 6.82 39.54
CA ARG A 123 -4.48 8.17 38.96
C ARG A 123 -4.71 8.06 37.45
N GLN A 124 -5.54 8.94 36.90
CA GLN A 124 -5.70 9.06 35.45
C GLN A 124 -4.40 9.61 34.85
N VAL A 125 -3.62 8.76 34.19
CA VAL A 125 -2.41 9.18 33.46
C VAL A 125 -2.87 9.90 32.20
N VAL A 126 -2.78 11.24 32.19
CA VAL A 126 -2.98 12.03 30.98
C VAL A 126 -1.76 11.79 30.08
N PRO A 127 -1.90 11.21 28.88
CA PRO A 127 -0.77 11.06 27.99
C PRO A 127 -0.30 12.44 27.57
N VAL A 128 0.85 12.85 28.10
CA VAL A 128 1.51 14.09 27.68
C VAL A 128 2.07 13.85 26.28
N THR A 129 1.59 14.61 25.30
CA THR A 129 2.18 14.65 23.96
C THR A 129 3.59 15.23 24.07
N LYS A 130 4.57 14.35 24.22
CA LYS A 130 5.98 14.72 24.21
C LYS A 130 6.32 15.24 22.82
N LYS A 131 6.96 16.41 22.75
CA LYS A 131 7.54 16.92 21.50
C LYS A 131 8.72 16.02 21.13
N VAL A 132 8.51 15.15 20.15
CA VAL A 132 9.57 14.30 19.60
C VAL A 132 10.34 15.10 18.56
N HIS A 133 11.65 15.26 18.74
CA HIS A 133 12.51 15.81 17.70
C HIS A 133 12.55 14.82 16.53
N ARG A 134 12.11 15.26 15.35
CA ARG A 134 12.03 14.43 14.16
C ARG A 134 13.24 14.67 13.26
N ASP A 135 13.92 13.61 12.86
CA ASP A 135 14.96 13.68 11.84
C ASP A 135 14.26 13.55 10.47
N PRO A 136 14.29 14.57 9.61
CA PRO A 136 13.61 14.51 8.32
C PRO A 136 14.10 13.38 7.41
N ARG A 137 15.27 12.79 7.67
CA ARG A 137 15.76 11.61 6.92
C ARG A 137 15.04 10.32 7.32
N PHE A 138 14.53 10.27 8.55
CA PHE A 138 13.94 9.08 9.16
C PHE A 138 12.50 9.30 9.63
N ASP A 139 11.92 10.50 9.40
CA ASP A 139 10.54 10.80 9.73
C ASP A 139 9.60 10.17 8.69
N ASP A 140 8.60 9.44 9.16
CA ASP A 140 7.60 8.79 8.31
C ASP A 140 6.80 9.80 7.47
N LEU A 141 6.76 11.07 7.89
CA LEU A 141 6.11 12.16 7.14
C LEU A 141 6.93 12.72 5.97
N SER A 142 8.23 12.39 5.87
CA SER A 142 9.11 12.90 4.81
C SER A 142 8.88 12.27 3.43
N GLY A 143 7.92 11.34 3.31
CA GLY A 143 7.47 10.76 2.06
C GLY A 143 8.06 9.39 1.74
N GLU A 144 7.61 8.80 0.64
CA GLU A 144 7.98 7.44 0.24
C GLU A 144 9.14 7.39 -0.77
N TYR A 145 9.87 6.27 -0.76
CA TYR A 145 10.95 6.02 -1.71
C TYR A 145 10.43 5.92 -3.15
N ASN A 146 10.75 6.95 -3.94
CA ASN A 146 10.46 7.00 -5.37
C ASN A 146 11.70 6.59 -6.17
N PRO A 147 11.72 5.37 -6.74
CA PRO A 147 12.93 4.88 -7.38
C PRO A 147 13.30 5.63 -8.66
N GLU A 148 12.32 6.19 -9.37
CA GLU A 148 12.55 6.99 -10.59
C GLU A 148 13.30 8.28 -10.30
N ILE A 149 12.96 8.95 -9.19
CA ILE A 149 13.64 10.18 -8.75
C ILE A 149 15.03 9.80 -8.26
N PHE A 150 15.14 8.77 -7.42
CA PHE A 150 16.41 8.30 -6.89
C PHE A 150 17.42 7.97 -8.00
N MET A 151 17.01 7.23 -9.03
CA MET A 151 17.91 6.87 -10.14
C MET A 151 18.39 8.09 -10.92
N LYS A 152 17.59 9.15 -11.01
CA LYS A 152 17.97 10.40 -11.69
C LYS A 152 18.89 11.25 -10.83
N THR A 153 18.49 11.52 -9.59
CA THR A 153 19.24 12.36 -8.65
C THR A 153 20.60 11.76 -8.33
N TYR A 154 20.69 10.44 -8.21
CA TYR A 154 21.93 9.72 -7.90
C TYR A 154 22.51 8.97 -9.10
N SER A 155 22.27 9.45 -10.31
CA SER A 155 22.80 8.84 -11.56
C SER A 155 24.33 8.78 -11.59
N PHE A 156 25.01 9.71 -10.93
CA PHE A 156 26.48 9.72 -10.80
C PHE A 156 27.04 8.50 -10.06
N LEU A 157 26.24 7.82 -9.22
CA LEU A 157 26.69 6.60 -8.55
C LEU A 157 27.06 5.49 -9.55
N ASP A 158 26.49 5.52 -10.75
CA ASP A 158 26.81 4.52 -11.77
C ASP A 158 28.22 4.68 -12.34
N THR A 159 28.77 5.91 -12.36
CA THR A 159 30.17 6.12 -12.78
C THR A 159 31.13 5.64 -11.69
N ILE A 160 30.84 5.97 -10.44
CA ILE A 160 31.63 5.55 -9.27
C ILE A 160 31.66 4.01 -9.17
N LYS A 161 30.51 3.34 -9.24
CA LYS A 161 30.44 1.87 -9.19
C LYS A 161 31.23 1.20 -10.33
N LYS A 162 31.26 1.80 -11.52
CA LYS A 162 32.06 1.29 -12.64
C LYS A 162 33.55 1.40 -12.34
N GLN A 163 33.99 2.54 -11.81
CA GLN A 163 35.38 2.75 -11.40
C GLN A 163 35.79 1.78 -10.29
N GLU A 164 34.95 1.60 -9.25
CA GLU A 164 35.19 0.63 -8.18
C GLU A 164 35.32 -0.80 -8.71
N LYS A 165 34.46 -1.18 -9.66
CA LYS A 165 34.53 -2.49 -10.32
C LYS A 165 35.83 -2.67 -11.09
N GLU A 166 36.29 -1.66 -11.81
CA GLU A 166 37.58 -1.69 -12.48
C GLU A 166 38.74 -1.78 -11.49
N MET A 167 38.69 -1.05 -10.37
CA MET A 167 39.71 -1.13 -9.31
C MET A 167 39.82 -2.54 -8.75
N VAL A 168 38.69 -3.19 -8.42
CA VAL A 168 38.68 -4.58 -7.94
C VAL A 168 39.23 -5.55 -9.00
N GLN A 169 38.92 -5.34 -10.29
CA GLN A 169 39.50 -6.14 -11.37
C GLN A 169 41.02 -5.95 -11.48
N ARG A 170 41.52 -4.72 -11.32
CA ARG A 170 42.96 -4.42 -11.34
C ARG A 170 43.66 -5.07 -10.15
N GLN A 171 43.07 -5.03 -8.96
CA GLN A 171 43.57 -5.71 -7.76
C GLN A 171 43.62 -7.22 -7.97
N LEU A 172 42.56 -7.80 -8.54
CA LEU A 172 42.48 -9.24 -8.79
C LEU A 172 43.59 -9.75 -9.73
N LYS A 173 44.01 -8.92 -10.70
CA LYS A 173 45.13 -9.23 -11.61
C LYS A 173 46.49 -9.14 -10.91
N LYS A 174 46.62 -8.30 -9.88
CA LYS A 174 47.88 -8.04 -9.15
C LYS A 174 48.08 -8.97 -7.95
N CYS A 175 47.01 -9.39 -7.28
CA CYS A 175 47.07 -10.24 -6.10
C CYS A 175 47.65 -11.63 -6.42
N ARG A 176 48.70 -12.00 -5.68
CA ARG A 176 49.31 -13.33 -5.70
C ARG A 176 48.71 -14.24 -4.61
N ASP A 177 48.31 -13.66 -3.47
CA ASP A 177 47.73 -14.39 -2.35
C ASP A 177 46.38 -15.01 -2.70
N VAL A 178 46.23 -16.31 -2.44
CA VAL A 178 45.06 -17.10 -2.84
C VAL A 178 43.80 -16.66 -2.10
N GLU A 179 43.87 -16.50 -0.78
CA GLU A 179 42.71 -16.09 0.03
C GLU A 179 42.20 -14.69 -0.34
N GLN A 180 43.11 -13.75 -0.57
CA GLN A 180 42.74 -12.39 -0.99
C GLN A 180 42.11 -12.40 -2.38
N LYS A 181 42.67 -13.21 -3.30
CA LYS A 181 42.14 -13.39 -4.64
C LYS A 181 40.71 -13.93 -4.62
N GLU A 182 40.41 -14.92 -3.78
CA GLU A 182 39.06 -15.44 -3.60
C GLU A 182 38.10 -14.37 -3.07
N LYS A 183 38.49 -13.62 -2.04
CA LYS A 183 37.69 -12.50 -1.50
C LYS A 183 37.38 -11.46 -2.58
N LEU A 184 38.37 -11.09 -3.40
CA LEU A 184 38.20 -10.15 -4.51
C LEU A 184 37.29 -10.71 -5.63
N GLN A 185 37.39 -12.00 -5.95
CA GLN A 185 36.48 -12.66 -6.89
C GLN A 185 35.04 -12.66 -6.39
N GLN A 186 34.83 -12.98 -5.12
CA GLN A 186 33.51 -12.95 -4.49
C GLN A 186 32.92 -11.54 -4.52
N LEU A 187 33.73 -10.52 -4.22
CA LEU A 187 33.32 -9.12 -4.30
C LEU A 187 32.93 -8.72 -5.72
N LEU A 188 33.73 -9.08 -6.72
CA LEU A 188 33.44 -8.82 -8.13
C LEU A 188 32.13 -9.51 -8.57
N ASN A 189 31.93 -10.76 -8.14
CA ASN A 189 30.70 -11.52 -8.41
C ASN A 189 29.48 -10.83 -7.76
N ARG A 190 29.61 -10.35 -6.52
CA ARG A 190 28.53 -9.61 -5.85
C ARG A 190 28.19 -8.31 -6.59
N MET A 191 29.19 -7.52 -6.98
CA MET A 191 28.98 -6.28 -7.72
C MET A 191 28.32 -6.53 -9.09
N THR A 192 28.77 -7.54 -9.83
CA THR A 192 28.17 -7.90 -11.12
C THR A 192 26.72 -8.38 -10.97
N GLN A 193 26.42 -9.17 -9.94
CA GLN A 193 25.05 -9.63 -9.66
C GLN A 193 24.13 -8.47 -9.29
N GLN A 194 24.60 -7.54 -8.45
CA GLN A 194 23.84 -6.33 -8.08
C GLN A 194 23.54 -5.46 -9.31
N GLU A 195 24.53 -5.22 -10.17
CA GLU A 195 24.36 -4.48 -11.42
C GLU A 195 23.34 -5.15 -12.35
N GLN A 196 23.43 -6.47 -12.52
CA GLN A 196 22.47 -7.23 -13.33
C GLN A 196 21.06 -7.20 -12.75
N ALA A 197 20.93 -7.29 -11.43
CA ALA A 197 19.64 -7.21 -10.75
C ALA A 197 18.98 -5.84 -10.93
N GLN A 198 19.75 -4.75 -10.78
CA GLN A 198 19.29 -3.38 -11.02
C GLN A 198 18.86 -3.19 -12.47
N LYS A 199 19.69 -3.58 -13.45
CA LYS A 199 19.32 -3.50 -14.89
C LYS A 199 18.05 -4.28 -15.21
N LYS A 200 17.87 -5.47 -14.61
CA LYS A 200 16.66 -6.27 -14.80
C LYS A 200 15.42 -5.59 -14.21
N GLN A 201 15.55 -4.96 -13.04
CA GLN A 201 14.46 -4.20 -12.43
C GLN A 201 14.11 -2.98 -13.27
N GLN A 202 15.10 -2.25 -13.77
CA GLN A 202 14.91 -1.09 -14.63
C GLN A 202 14.22 -1.47 -15.94
N LYS A 203 14.71 -2.49 -16.65
CA LYS A 203 14.04 -3.03 -17.85
C LYS A 203 12.59 -3.40 -17.60
N ARG A 204 12.29 -3.99 -16.43
CA ARG A 204 10.91 -4.32 -16.07
C ARG A 204 10.05 -3.06 -15.89
N ARG A 205 10.57 -2.04 -15.19
CA ARG A 205 9.87 -0.75 -15.03
C ARG A 205 9.65 -0.06 -16.36
N GLU A 206 10.66 -0.01 -17.21
CA GLU A 206 10.57 0.57 -18.55
C GLU A 206 9.45 -0.09 -19.36
N ARG A 207 9.35 -1.42 -19.37
CA ARG A 207 8.25 -2.16 -20.03
C ARG A 207 6.89 -1.81 -19.45
N GLU A 208 6.78 -1.70 -18.13
CA GLU A 208 5.53 -1.31 -17.49
C GLU A 208 5.15 0.14 -17.85
N LEU A 209 6.12 1.04 -17.95
CA LEU A 209 5.93 2.43 -18.36
C LEU A 209 5.55 2.54 -19.84
N THR A 210 6.20 1.81 -20.75
CA THR A 210 5.86 1.82 -22.18
C THR A 210 4.44 1.32 -22.42
N LEU A 211 4.04 0.22 -21.76
CA LEU A 211 2.66 -0.27 -21.84
C LEU A 211 1.65 0.76 -21.33
N LYS A 212 1.95 1.44 -20.21
CA LYS A 212 1.09 2.53 -19.71
C LYS A 212 1.02 3.71 -20.68
N ARG A 213 2.12 4.07 -21.34
CA ARG A 213 2.16 5.16 -22.34
C ARG A 213 1.30 4.82 -23.56
N GLN A 214 1.49 3.62 -24.13
CA GLN A 214 0.67 3.14 -25.26
C GLN A 214 -0.82 3.13 -24.93
N GLN A 215 -1.20 2.70 -23.71
CA GLN A 215 -2.59 2.73 -23.26
C GLN A 215 -3.13 4.16 -23.17
N ARG A 216 -2.34 5.11 -22.65
CA ARG A 216 -2.73 6.53 -22.61
C ARG A 216 -2.93 7.10 -24.01
N GLU A 217 -2.10 6.73 -24.97
CA GLU A 217 -2.22 7.16 -26.37
C GLU A 217 -3.49 6.61 -27.02
N LEU A 218 -3.79 5.32 -26.83
CA LEU A 218 -5.04 4.71 -27.31
C LEU A 218 -6.28 5.37 -26.67
N ALA A 219 -6.20 5.70 -25.38
CA ALA A 219 -7.26 6.42 -24.68
C ALA A 219 -7.47 7.83 -25.26
N LYS A 220 -6.39 8.54 -25.58
CA LYS A 220 -6.44 9.85 -26.24
C LYS A 220 -7.08 9.77 -27.63
N GLN A 221 -6.89 8.65 -28.34
CA GLN A 221 -7.56 8.36 -29.62
C GLN A 221 -9.06 7.98 -29.46
N GLY A 222 -9.59 7.95 -28.23
CA GLY A 222 -10.98 7.56 -27.95
C GLY A 222 -11.21 6.05 -27.90
N LYS A 223 -10.17 5.23 -28.07
CA LYS A 223 -10.28 3.76 -27.93
C LYS A 223 -10.38 3.39 -26.45
N LYS A 224 -11.16 2.36 -26.14
CA LYS A 224 -11.32 1.87 -24.77
C LYS A 224 -9.97 1.39 -24.21
N PRO A 225 -9.50 1.93 -23.06
CA PRO A 225 -8.24 1.50 -22.46
C PRO A 225 -8.27 0.01 -22.11
N PHE A 226 -7.38 -0.79 -22.71
CA PHE A 226 -7.28 -2.23 -22.45
C PHE A 226 -6.07 -2.56 -21.58
N PHE A 227 -6.31 -3.12 -20.39
CA PHE A 227 -5.27 -3.55 -19.47
C PHE A 227 -4.94 -5.04 -19.65
N LEU A 228 -3.74 -5.35 -20.12
CA LEU A 228 -3.29 -6.74 -20.25
C LEU A 228 -3.34 -7.46 -18.91
N LYS A 229 -3.83 -8.70 -18.93
CA LYS A 229 -3.85 -9.58 -17.75
C LYS A 229 -2.42 -9.90 -17.32
N LYS A 230 -2.22 -10.22 -16.03
CA LYS A 230 -0.91 -10.61 -15.50
C LYS A 230 -0.32 -11.83 -16.23
N SER A 231 -1.16 -12.76 -16.67
CA SER A 231 -0.76 -13.94 -17.45
C SER A 231 -0.23 -13.56 -18.84
N GLU A 232 -0.89 -12.65 -19.54
CA GLU A 232 -0.48 -12.15 -20.86
C GLU A 232 0.85 -11.39 -20.77
N LYS A 233 1.00 -10.52 -19.77
CA LYS A 233 2.29 -9.85 -19.49
C LYS A 233 3.43 -10.86 -19.30
N ARG A 234 3.19 -11.95 -18.57
CA ARG A 234 4.17 -13.02 -18.40
C ARG A 234 4.48 -13.75 -19.71
N LYS A 235 3.49 -13.96 -20.58
CA LYS A 235 3.72 -14.55 -21.92
C LYS A 235 4.61 -13.66 -22.78
N LEU A 236 4.36 -12.35 -22.79
CA LEU A 236 5.20 -11.36 -23.49
C LEU A 236 6.63 -11.38 -22.96
N GLU A 237 6.81 -11.31 -21.63
CA GLU A 237 8.15 -11.40 -21.02
C GLU A 237 8.87 -12.72 -21.34
N LEU A 238 8.13 -13.83 -21.44
CA LEU A 238 8.71 -15.13 -21.79
C LEU A 238 9.10 -15.19 -23.27
N ALA A 239 8.31 -14.60 -24.17
CA ALA A 239 8.62 -14.51 -25.59
C ALA A 239 9.89 -13.69 -25.82
N GLU A 240 10.01 -12.52 -25.19
CA GLU A 240 11.22 -11.69 -25.26
C GLU A 240 12.45 -12.44 -24.73
N LYS A 241 12.33 -13.11 -23.58
CA LYS A 241 13.42 -13.94 -23.02
C LYS A 241 13.82 -15.07 -23.97
N TYR A 242 12.87 -15.68 -24.65
CA TYR A 242 13.14 -16.73 -25.63
C TYR A 242 13.95 -16.17 -26.81
N VAL A 243 13.59 -14.99 -27.32
CA VAL A 243 14.35 -14.30 -28.38
C VAL A 243 15.77 -13.94 -27.90
N GLU A 244 15.92 -13.37 -26.69
CA GLU A 244 17.23 -13.07 -26.10
C GLU A 244 18.10 -14.33 -25.94
N LEU A 245 17.51 -15.45 -25.51
CA LEU A 245 18.20 -16.73 -25.35
C LEU A 245 18.56 -17.39 -26.69
N LYS A 246 17.70 -17.25 -27.70
CA LYS A 246 17.98 -17.71 -29.07
C LYS A 246 19.15 -16.92 -29.67
N ARG A 247 19.16 -15.59 -29.49
CA ARG A 247 20.27 -14.72 -29.93
C ARG A 247 21.60 -15.04 -29.24
N SER A 248 21.56 -15.43 -27.97
CA SER A 248 22.78 -15.77 -27.21
C SER A 248 23.21 -17.24 -27.33
N GLY A 249 22.49 -18.08 -28.08
CA GLY A 249 22.78 -19.51 -28.23
C GLY A 249 22.55 -20.37 -26.98
N LYS A 250 22.01 -19.79 -25.89
CA LYS A 250 21.84 -20.47 -24.59
C LYS A 250 20.46 -21.12 -24.43
N LEU A 251 19.69 -21.17 -25.51
CA LEU A 251 18.30 -21.62 -25.49
C LEU A 251 18.15 -23.10 -25.09
N GLU A 252 18.91 -24.00 -25.72
CA GLU A 252 18.82 -25.44 -25.45
C GLU A 252 19.20 -25.76 -23.99
N SER A 253 20.25 -25.12 -23.47
CA SER A 253 20.63 -25.25 -22.05
C SER A 253 19.50 -24.79 -21.11
N PHE A 254 18.83 -23.70 -21.45
CA PHE A 254 17.69 -23.21 -20.67
C PHE A 254 16.49 -24.17 -20.71
N LEU A 255 16.15 -24.70 -21.89
CA LEU A 255 15.08 -25.69 -22.04
C LEU A 255 15.41 -26.98 -21.30
N ASN A 256 16.64 -27.48 -21.39
CA ASN A 256 17.08 -28.67 -20.66
C ASN A 256 17.02 -28.48 -19.14
N LYS A 257 17.46 -27.32 -18.63
CA LYS A 257 17.30 -26.97 -17.20
C LYS A 257 15.82 -26.89 -16.80
N LYS A 258 14.96 -26.36 -17.67
CA LYS A 258 13.51 -26.26 -17.40
C LYS A 258 12.85 -27.65 -17.41
N ARG A 259 13.18 -28.51 -18.37
CA ARG A 259 12.75 -29.92 -18.44
C ARG A 259 13.16 -30.69 -17.18
N LYS A 260 14.43 -30.58 -16.76
CA LYS A 260 14.93 -31.20 -15.52
C LYS A 260 14.17 -30.73 -14.26
N ARG A 261 13.95 -29.41 -14.12
CA ARG A 261 13.18 -28.87 -12.97
C ARG A 261 11.72 -29.29 -12.97
N ASN A 262 11.10 -29.42 -14.15
CA ASN A 262 9.73 -29.92 -14.25
C ASN A 262 9.66 -31.40 -13.89
N ALA A 263 10.55 -32.24 -14.43
CA ALA A 263 10.62 -33.65 -14.11
C ALA A 263 10.79 -33.91 -12.59
N VAL A 264 11.60 -33.11 -11.89
CA VAL A 264 11.73 -33.20 -10.42
C VAL A 264 10.43 -32.82 -9.70
N LYS A 265 9.71 -31.80 -10.18
CA LYS A 265 8.40 -31.41 -9.61
C LYS A 265 7.35 -32.48 -9.86
N ASP A 266 7.35 -33.08 -11.04
CA ASP A 266 6.41 -34.13 -11.43
C ASP A 266 6.69 -35.39 -10.61
N LYS A 267 7.97 -35.76 -10.43
CA LYS A 267 8.39 -36.84 -9.52
C LYS A 267 7.92 -36.62 -8.08
N ARG A 268 7.93 -35.37 -7.58
CA ARG A 268 7.41 -35.03 -6.24
C ARG A 268 5.87 -35.16 -6.14
N ARG A 269 5.15 -35.04 -7.27
CA ARG A 269 3.69 -35.17 -7.32
C ARG A 269 3.22 -36.61 -7.46
N LEU A 270 4.10 -37.51 -7.90
CA LEU A 270 3.83 -38.93 -7.92
C LEU A 270 3.89 -39.50 -6.48
N PRO A 271 2.98 -40.41 -6.11
CA PRO A 271 3.08 -41.11 -4.84
C PRO A 271 4.41 -41.90 -4.80
N SER A 272 5.21 -41.72 -3.75
CA SER A 272 6.43 -42.52 -3.61
C SER A 272 6.04 -43.91 -3.12
N GLN A 273 6.38 -44.96 -3.86
CA GLN A 273 6.42 -46.31 -3.32
C GLN A 273 7.58 -46.37 -2.31
N LYS A 274 7.27 -45.99 -1.07
CA LYS A 274 8.05 -46.32 0.11
C LYS A 274 7.16 -47.29 0.87
N ASN A 275 7.66 -48.51 1.08
CA ASN A 275 7.01 -49.68 1.67
C ASN A 275 6.51 -50.70 0.63
N LEU A 276 7.45 -51.50 0.13
CA LEU A 276 7.33 -52.92 -0.19
C LEU A 276 8.68 -53.55 0.16
#